data_AF-A0A1Q7SQD2-F1
#
_entry.id   AF-A0A1Q7SQD2-F1
#
_cell.length_a   1.000
_cell.length_b   1.000
_cell.length_c   1.000
_cell.angle_alpha   90.00
_cell.angle_beta   90.00
_cell.angle_gamma   90.00
#
_symmetry.space_group_name_H-M   'P 1'
#
loop_
_entity.id
_entity.type
_entity.pdbx_description
1 polymer ?
#
loop_
_entity_poly.entity_id
_entity_poly.type
_entity_poly.pdbx_seq_one_letter_code
_entity_poly.pdbx_strand_id
1 'polypeptide(L)'
;MLEPFLEYSCQGLLLFFGEGSSSVYFLACPFEYPVFVYGRWRTSSLLGWLSRAKNTFSLYMVDFDLAGILVTDDVTVKPVADQPALLLERKGERVLVIADLHLGWEVTLARQGIHVPSQVPRLLDKLRKILAETHPKLLVLLGDVKHAVSKVELEEWKYVPEFFDSLVEIIPDVEVVPGNHDGNLEPLTPTTVKINKSNGMVLWDSVGLFHGHAWPAPPLLGCRFLVMGHLHPVVVFKDPLGFRITRQAWVRAKSDGKKLAEGVLRRDDAKFQGDAAQEVKKKFGVSVADADCIIMPSFNDYLGGQPINKNYQEGWTELFKEYMGPVLRSGAVDFENGEAYLFDGTFLGKVQDLRRLAQ
;
A
#
# COMPACT_ATOMS: atom_id res chain seq x y z
N MET A 1 20.91 28.47 -2.95
CA MET A 1 20.12 28.46 -1.70
C MET A 1 20.92 28.01 -0.47
N LEU A 2 22.06 27.31 -0.64
CA LEU A 2 22.92 26.85 0.47
C LEU A 2 24.09 27.79 0.83
N GLU A 3 24.57 28.62 -0.10
CA GLU A 3 25.70 29.53 0.14
C GLU A 3 25.46 30.55 1.28
N PRO A 4 24.32 31.26 1.35
CA PRO A 4 24.07 32.20 2.44
C PRO A 4 23.86 31.51 3.81
N PHE A 5 23.56 30.21 3.83
CA PHE A 5 23.36 29.44 5.05
C PHE A 5 24.69 28.98 5.67
N LEU A 6 25.68 28.67 4.82
CA LEU A 6 27.02 28.25 5.22
C LEU A 6 27.91 29.43 5.68
N GLU A 7 27.66 30.63 5.16
CA GLU A 7 28.45 31.82 5.50
C GLU A 7 28.15 32.37 6.91
N TYR A 8 26.97 32.06 7.46
CA TYR A 8 26.47 32.63 8.74
C TYR A 8 26.18 31.61 9.84
N SER A 9 26.31 30.30 9.59
CA SER A 9 26.14 29.27 10.63
C SER A 9 27.47 28.59 10.91
N CYS A 10 27.91 28.57 12.17
CA CYS A 10 29.08 27.80 12.62
C CYS A 10 28.81 26.28 12.62
N GLN A 11 28.07 25.77 11.64
CA GLN A 11 27.62 24.39 11.53
C GLN A 11 28.36 23.68 10.38
N GLY A 12 28.85 22.47 10.64
CA GLY A 12 29.39 21.61 9.60
C GLY A 12 28.25 20.96 8.80
N LEU A 13 28.32 21.03 7.47
CA LEU A 13 27.45 20.27 6.57
C LEU A 13 28.22 19.04 6.07
N LEU A 14 27.80 17.84 6.46
CA LEU A 14 28.29 16.61 5.85
C LEU A 14 27.31 16.13 4.76
N LEU A 15 27.80 16.12 3.52
CA LEU A 15 27.09 15.65 2.34
C LEU A 15 27.55 14.23 2.01
N PHE A 16 26.61 13.28 1.97
CA PHE A 16 26.88 11.90 1.57
C PHE A 16 26.20 11.55 0.26
N PHE A 17 26.99 11.02 -0.67
CA PHE A 17 26.54 10.46 -1.95
C PHE A 17 26.97 8.99 -2.00
N GLY A 18 26.03 8.06 -2.12
CA GLY A 18 26.30 6.63 -2.15
C GLY A 18 25.53 5.91 -3.25
N GLU A 19 26.19 4.93 -3.88
CA GLU A 19 25.58 3.97 -4.81
C GLU A 19 25.62 2.58 -4.15
N GLY A 20 24.56 2.18 -3.43
CA GLY A 20 24.43 0.83 -2.88
C GLY A 20 23.94 0.75 -1.43
N SER A 21 23.55 -0.47 -1.04
CA SER A 21 22.98 -0.87 0.27
C SER A 21 24.03 -1.30 1.30
N SER A 22 25.27 -0.85 1.17
CA SER A 22 26.35 -1.24 2.08
C SER A 22 26.27 -0.46 3.40
N SER A 23 26.49 -1.16 4.51
CA SER A 23 26.69 -0.56 5.84
C SER A 23 27.82 0.46 5.77
N VAL A 24 27.52 1.74 6.01
CA VAL A 24 28.55 2.78 6.14
C VAL A 24 29.01 2.79 7.59
N TYR A 25 30.22 2.31 7.84
CA TYR A 25 30.86 2.43 9.14
C TYR A 25 31.58 3.78 9.21
N PHE A 26 31.20 4.62 10.19
CA PHE A 26 31.87 5.90 10.41
C PHE A 26 32.97 5.74 11.46
N LEU A 27 34.19 6.18 11.12
CA LEU A 27 35.18 6.49 12.15
C LEU A 27 34.71 7.74 12.89
N ALA A 28 34.52 7.63 14.20
CA ALA A 28 34.11 8.74 15.04
C ALA A 28 35.23 9.80 15.10
N CYS A 29 35.09 10.88 14.34
CA CYS A 29 35.78 12.12 14.62
C CYS A 29 34.88 13.01 15.49
N PRO A 30 35.37 13.55 16.61
CA PRO A 30 34.62 14.53 17.38
C PRO A 30 34.47 15.82 16.55
N PHE A 31 33.23 16.28 16.38
CA PHE A 31 32.94 17.61 15.85
C PHE A 31 32.60 18.53 17.02
N GLU A 32 33.18 19.73 17.07
CA GLU A 32 32.97 20.70 18.15
C GLU A 32 31.60 21.40 18.09
N TYR A 33 30.84 21.24 17.00
CA TYR A 33 29.57 21.92 16.73
C TYR A 33 28.46 20.96 16.25
N PRO A 34 27.17 21.35 16.33
CA PRO A 34 26.07 20.57 15.73
C PRO A 34 26.30 20.38 14.23
N VAL A 35 26.20 19.14 13.76
CA VAL A 35 26.40 18.77 12.35
C VAL A 35 25.03 18.47 11.73
N PHE A 36 24.73 19.11 10.60
CA PHE A 36 23.63 18.69 9.73
C PHE A 36 24.16 17.63 8.76
N VAL A 37 23.52 16.46 8.77
CA VAL A 37 23.83 15.37 7.86
C VAL A 37 22.75 15.30 6.78
N TYR A 38 23.14 15.43 5.52
CA TYR A 38 22.25 15.29 4.37
C TYR A 38 22.75 14.13 3.50
N GLY A 39 21.88 13.15 3.27
CA GLY A 39 22.14 12.00 2.40
C GLY A 39 21.21 11.98 1.20
N ARG A 40 21.75 11.73 0.01
CA ARG A 40 20.97 11.49 -1.21
C ARG A 40 21.36 10.11 -1.79
N TRP A 41 20.45 9.15 -1.71
CA TRP A 41 20.57 7.86 -2.40
C TRP A 41 19.76 7.88 -3.70
N ARG A 42 20.27 7.22 -4.75
CA ARG A 42 19.54 7.03 -6.03
C ARG A 42 18.23 6.26 -5.84
N THR A 43 18.07 5.55 -4.74
CA THR A 43 16.80 5.00 -4.24
C THR A 43 16.43 5.75 -2.97
N SER A 44 15.55 6.74 -3.10
CA SER A 44 15.21 7.79 -2.14
C SER A 44 15.12 7.38 -0.65
N SER A 45 15.78 8.14 0.22
CA SER A 45 15.32 8.42 1.60
C SER A 45 16.00 9.69 2.15
N LEU A 46 15.21 10.52 2.83
CA LEU A 46 15.57 11.78 3.49
C LEU A 46 15.72 11.52 4.99
N LEU A 47 16.92 11.59 5.56
CA LEU A 47 17.11 11.51 7.03
C LEU A 47 17.41 12.90 7.57
N GLY A 48 16.61 13.39 8.51
CA GLY A 48 16.89 14.59 9.29
C GLY A 48 16.72 14.31 10.79
N TRP A 49 17.68 14.70 11.62
CA TRP A 49 17.61 14.62 13.08
C TRP A 49 18.41 15.72 13.78
N LEU A 50 17.97 16.06 15.01
CA LEU A 50 18.56 17.04 15.93
C LEU A 50 18.96 16.34 17.24
N SER A 51 20.19 16.55 17.72
CA SER A 51 20.73 15.93 18.93
C SER A 51 20.68 16.86 20.15
N ARG A 52 20.39 16.29 21.33
CA ARG A 52 20.89 16.77 22.63
C ARG A 52 21.66 15.64 23.34
N ALA A 53 22.98 15.85 23.43
CA ALA A 53 23.97 15.24 24.35
C ALA A 53 24.63 13.87 24.05
N LYS A 54 25.97 13.95 23.96
CA LYS A 54 27.11 13.02 24.24
C LYS A 54 27.01 11.51 23.94
N ASN A 55 27.46 11.19 22.72
CA ASN A 55 28.62 10.34 22.42
C ASN A 55 28.56 8.82 22.66
N THR A 56 27.60 8.16 22.03
CA THR A 56 27.82 6.93 21.25
C THR A 56 26.64 6.78 20.28
N PHE A 57 26.88 6.55 18.98
CA PHE A 57 25.82 6.28 18.02
C PHE A 57 25.97 4.85 17.52
N SER A 58 25.13 3.96 18.05
CA SER A 58 24.85 2.67 17.44
C SER A 58 23.49 2.80 16.79
N LEU A 59 23.42 2.79 15.45
CA LEU A 59 22.14 2.74 14.75
C LEU A 59 21.66 1.29 14.80
N TYR A 60 20.92 0.94 15.85
CA TYR A 60 20.14 -0.29 15.86
C TYR A 60 18.84 0.00 15.10
N MET A 61 18.71 -0.59 13.91
CA MET A 61 17.49 -0.55 13.10
C MET A 61 16.44 -1.45 13.77
N VAL A 62 15.87 -1.00 14.87
CA VAL A 62 14.71 -1.64 15.48
C VAL A 62 13.57 -0.65 15.36
N ASP A 63 12.60 -0.97 14.50
CA ASP A 63 11.36 -0.23 14.29
C ASP A 63 11.56 1.26 13.95
N PHE A 64 11.92 1.54 12.69
CA PHE A 64 12.03 2.91 12.16
C PHE A 64 10.99 3.18 11.08
N ASP A 65 10.45 4.40 11.10
CA ASP A 65 9.49 4.90 10.14
C ASP A 65 10.00 6.20 9.51
N LEU A 66 10.15 6.18 8.19
CA LEU A 66 10.57 7.35 7.44
C LEU A 66 9.77 7.45 6.15
N ALA A 67 8.98 8.52 6.04
CA ALA A 67 8.22 8.82 4.83
C ALA A 67 7.37 7.62 4.33
N GLY A 68 6.78 6.84 5.24
CA GLY A 68 5.97 5.67 4.92
C GLY A 68 6.74 4.37 4.69
N ILE A 69 8.06 4.37 4.91
CA ILE A 69 8.90 3.16 4.93
C ILE A 69 8.84 2.56 6.34
N LEU A 70 8.35 1.33 6.46
CA LEU A 70 8.25 0.61 7.72
C LEU A 70 9.31 -0.49 7.75
N VAL A 71 10.21 -0.41 8.73
CA VAL A 71 11.29 -1.40 8.89
C VAL A 71 11.17 -2.06 10.24
N THR A 72 11.14 -3.39 10.25
CA THR A 72 11.36 -4.23 11.43
C THR A 72 12.73 -4.89 11.33
N ASP A 73 13.10 -5.68 12.34
CA ASP A 73 14.39 -6.38 12.40
C ASP A 73 14.70 -7.24 11.14
N ASP A 74 13.68 -7.68 10.39
CA ASP A 74 13.89 -8.46 9.17
C ASP A 74 12.93 -8.20 8.00
N VAL A 75 11.86 -7.41 8.18
CA VAL A 75 10.90 -7.07 7.10
C VAL A 75 10.89 -5.58 6.85
N THR A 76 11.00 -5.19 5.58
CA THR A 76 10.79 -3.82 5.11
C THR A 76 9.54 -3.77 4.24
N VAL A 77 8.66 -2.81 4.54
CA VAL A 77 7.47 -2.50 3.75
C VAL A 77 7.58 -1.06 3.31
N LYS A 78 7.69 -0.82 1.99
CA LYS A 78 7.88 0.54 1.47
C LYS A 78 7.15 0.77 0.14
N PRO A 79 6.53 1.93 -0.06
CA PRO A 79 6.09 2.34 -1.38
C PRO A 79 7.26 2.41 -2.37
N VAL A 80 7.01 2.08 -3.63
CA VAL A 80 7.91 2.40 -4.74
C VAL A 80 7.74 3.89 -5.05
N ALA A 81 8.85 4.63 -5.10
CA ALA A 81 8.83 6.06 -5.33
C ALA A 81 8.06 6.42 -6.62
N ASP A 82 7.17 7.40 -6.54
CA ASP A 82 6.35 7.90 -7.65
C ASP A 82 5.41 6.86 -8.30
N GLN A 83 5.21 5.70 -7.66
CA GLN A 83 4.42 4.60 -8.23
C GLN A 83 3.38 4.06 -7.23
N PRO A 84 2.19 3.65 -7.70
CA PRO A 84 1.18 2.95 -6.89
C PRO A 84 1.54 1.46 -6.69
N ALA A 85 2.75 1.19 -6.22
CA ALA A 85 3.25 -0.16 -5.98
C ALA A 85 3.96 -0.24 -4.62
N LEU A 86 3.82 -1.37 -3.95
CA LEU A 86 4.43 -1.60 -2.63
C LEU A 86 5.51 -2.67 -2.76
N LEU A 87 6.72 -2.36 -2.32
CA LEU A 87 7.83 -3.29 -2.28
C LEU A 87 7.99 -3.84 -0.87
N LEU A 88 7.93 -5.16 -0.75
CA LEU A 88 8.18 -5.91 0.47
C LEU A 88 9.54 -6.57 0.36
N GLU A 89 10.36 -6.47 1.41
CA GLU A 89 11.69 -7.09 1.43
C GLU A 89 11.91 -7.86 2.74
N ARG A 90 12.46 -9.07 2.65
CA ARG A 90 12.92 -9.85 3.81
C ARG A 90 14.15 -10.65 3.47
N LYS A 91 15.25 -10.44 4.20
CA LYS A 91 16.51 -11.20 4.05
C LYS A 91 16.98 -11.35 2.58
N GLY A 92 16.80 -10.30 1.77
CA GLY A 92 17.17 -10.26 0.36
C GLY A 92 16.09 -10.78 -0.62
N GLU A 93 15.02 -11.40 -0.14
CA GLU A 93 13.83 -11.70 -0.96
C GLU A 93 13.01 -10.43 -1.16
N ARG A 94 12.48 -10.24 -2.37
CA ARG A 94 11.70 -9.07 -2.78
C ARG A 94 10.38 -9.48 -3.39
N VAL A 95 9.30 -8.87 -2.91
CA VAL A 95 7.94 -9.07 -3.43
C VAL A 95 7.35 -7.73 -3.79
N LEU A 96 6.89 -7.56 -5.02
CA LEU A 96 6.17 -6.37 -5.46
C LEU A 96 4.67 -6.64 -5.38
N VAL A 97 3.93 -5.68 -4.82
CA VAL A 97 2.47 -5.74 -4.73
C VAL A 97 1.89 -4.56 -5.50
N ILE A 98 0.87 -4.81 -6.31
CA ILE A 98 0.02 -3.80 -6.96
C ILE A 98 -1.44 -4.19 -6.79
N ALA A 99 -2.35 -3.22 -6.75
CA ALA A 99 -3.78 -3.48 -6.53
C ALA A 99 -4.63 -2.83 -7.63
N ASP A 100 -5.83 -3.37 -7.86
CA ASP A 100 -6.90 -2.67 -8.57
C ASP A 100 -6.54 -2.24 -10.01
N LEU A 101 -6.35 -3.22 -10.89
CA LEU A 101 -6.03 -2.98 -12.31
C LEU A 101 -7.27 -2.59 -13.12
N HIS A 102 -8.40 -3.27 -12.84
CA HIS A 102 -9.65 -3.20 -13.60
C HIS A 102 -9.43 -3.21 -15.12
N LEU A 103 -8.76 -4.24 -15.61
CA LEU A 103 -8.61 -4.49 -17.05
C LEU A 103 -9.99 -4.51 -17.72
N GLY A 104 -10.12 -3.79 -18.83
CA GLY A 104 -11.36 -3.71 -19.60
C GLY A 104 -12.39 -2.68 -19.10
N TRP A 105 -12.05 -1.81 -18.14
CA TRP A 105 -12.95 -0.71 -17.72
C TRP A 105 -13.36 0.21 -18.89
N GLU A 106 -12.49 0.36 -19.90
CA GLU A 106 -12.74 1.08 -21.14
C GLU A 106 -13.93 0.52 -21.94
N VAL A 107 -14.25 -0.77 -21.78
CA VAL A 107 -15.38 -1.43 -22.48
C VAL A 107 -16.72 -0.82 -22.03
N THR A 108 -16.84 -0.49 -20.74
CA THR A 108 -18.04 0.17 -20.19
C THR A 108 -18.27 1.53 -20.85
N LEU A 109 -17.20 2.29 -21.09
CA LEU A 109 -17.26 3.59 -21.77
C LEU A 109 -17.60 3.44 -23.27
N ALA A 110 -17.02 2.44 -23.94
CA ALA A 110 -17.29 2.19 -25.35
C ALA A 110 -18.77 1.93 -25.61
N ARG A 111 -19.46 1.23 -24.70
CA ARG A 111 -20.92 1.01 -24.74
C ARG A 111 -21.74 2.30 -24.64
N GLN A 112 -21.16 3.36 -24.08
CA GLN A 112 -21.76 4.68 -23.99
C GLN A 112 -21.35 5.60 -25.16
N GLY A 113 -20.64 5.06 -26.17
CA GLY A 113 -20.14 5.82 -27.31
C GLY A 113 -18.83 6.57 -27.03
N ILE A 114 -18.18 6.31 -25.90
CA ILE A 114 -16.89 6.92 -25.52
C ILE A 114 -15.78 5.92 -25.81
N HIS A 115 -14.97 6.20 -26.84
CA HIS A 115 -13.91 5.30 -27.28
C HIS A 115 -12.59 5.60 -26.57
N VAL A 116 -12.21 4.73 -25.63
CA VAL A 116 -10.89 4.74 -24.98
C VAL A 116 -10.11 3.52 -25.47
N PRO A 117 -8.85 3.68 -25.93
CA PRO A 117 -8.01 2.55 -26.32
C PRO A 117 -7.74 1.59 -25.14
N SER A 118 -7.39 0.35 -25.46
CA SER A 118 -7.03 -0.62 -24.42
C SER A 118 -5.91 -0.10 -23.53
N GLN A 119 -6.06 -0.31 -22.22
CA GLN A 119 -5.05 0.12 -21.24
C GLN A 119 -3.97 -0.93 -20.98
N VAL A 120 -4.10 -2.14 -21.51
CA VAL A 120 -3.16 -3.26 -21.30
C VAL A 120 -1.70 -2.88 -21.63
N PRO A 121 -1.37 -2.32 -22.81
CA PRO A 121 0.02 -1.98 -23.14
C PRO A 121 0.62 -0.95 -22.18
N ARG A 122 -0.17 0.05 -21.78
CA ARG A 122 0.27 1.11 -20.87
C ARG A 122 0.56 0.57 -19.46
N LEU A 123 -0.30 -0.30 -18.95
CA LEU A 123 -0.12 -0.93 -17.64
C LEU A 123 1.09 -1.87 -17.64
N LEU A 124 1.29 -2.66 -18.70
CA LEU A 124 2.47 -3.51 -18.88
C LEU A 124 3.77 -2.69 -18.97
N ASP A 125 3.79 -1.58 -19.71
CA ASP A 125 4.95 -0.70 -19.82
C ASP A 125 5.30 -0.05 -18.47
N LYS A 126 4.29 0.39 -17.72
CA LYS A 126 4.48 0.92 -16.36
C LYS A 126 5.07 -0.15 -15.44
N LEU A 127 4.48 -1.34 -15.44
CA LEU A 127 4.93 -2.45 -14.61
C LEU A 127 6.35 -2.90 -14.99
N ARG A 128 6.69 -2.97 -16.28
CA ARG A 128 8.04 -3.29 -16.76
C ARG A 128 9.10 -2.36 -16.19
N LYS A 129 8.83 -1.05 -16.13
CA LYS A 129 9.76 -0.07 -15.52
C LYS A 129 9.95 -0.34 -14.03
N ILE A 130 8.85 -0.56 -13.30
CA ILE A 130 8.90 -0.86 -11.86
C ILE A 130 9.68 -2.16 -11.61
N LEU A 131 9.42 -3.21 -12.38
CA LEU A 131 10.11 -4.51 -12.26
C LEU A 131 11.61 -4.38 -12.56
N ALA A 132 11.98 -3.58 -13.57
CA ALA A 132 13.37 -3.30 -13.91
C ALA A 132 14.12 -2.51 -12.84
N GLU A 133 13.43 -1.68 -12.06
CA GLU A 133 14.03 -0.90 -10.97
C GLU A 133 14.08 -1.67 -9.65
N THR A 134 13.07 -2.48 -9.37
CA THR A 134 12.88 -3.13 -8.07
C THR A 134 13.37 -4.57 -8.02
N HIS A 135 13.47 -5.25 -9.17
CA HIS A 135 13.90 -6.65 -9.31
C HIS A 135 13.23 -7.60 -8.30
N PRO A 136 11.89 -7.63 -8.21
CA PRO A 136 11.21 -8.54 -7.31
C PRO A 136 11.32 -9.97 -7.83
N LYS A 137 11.34 -10.92 -6.89
CA LYS A 137 11.23 -12.34 -7.23
C LYS A 137 9.77 -12.74 -7.50
N LEU A 138 8.82 -12.09 -6.83
CA LEU A 138 7.39 -12.36 -6.94
C LEU A 138 6.61 -11.07 -7.16
N LEU A 139 5.63 -11.11 -8.06
CA LEU A 139 4.59 -10.09 -8.19
C LEU A 139 3.27 -10.60 -7.62
N VAL A 140 2.67 -9.84 -6.71
CA VAL A 140 1.32 -10.09 -6.19
C VAL A 140 0.34 -9.05 -6.75
N LEU A 141 -0.70 -9.52 -7.43
CA LEU A 141 -1.86 -8.72 -7.84
C LEU A 141 -2.92 -8.79 -6.75
N LEU A 142 -3.11 -7.69 -6.01
CA LEU A 142 -3.99 -7.60 -4.85
C LEU A 142 -5.43 -7.24 -5.25
N GLY A 143 -6.01 -8.09 -6.08
CA GLY A 143 -7.42 -8.09 -6.46
C GLY A 143 -7.85 -7.00 -7.42
N ASP A 144 -9.09 -7.13 -7.87
CA ASP A 144 -9.75 -6.37 -8.93
C ASP A 144 -8.85 -6.25 -10.17
N VAL A 145 -8.39 -7.41 -10.65
CA VAL A 145 -7.63 -7.56 -11.89
C VAL A 145 -8.50 -7.18 -13.08
N LYS A 146 -9.76 -7.64 -13.13
CA LYS A 146 -10.71 -7.32 -14.21
C LYS A 146 -11.81 -6.38 -13.75
N HIS A 147 -12.48 -5.72 -14.70
CA HIS A 147 -13.51 -4.74 -14.37
C HIS A 147 -14.93 -5.32 -14.20
N ALA A 148 -15.33 -6.40 -14.89
CA ALA A 148 -16.69 -6.91 -14.74
C ALA A 148 -16.86 -7.78 -13.49
N VAL A 149 -17.97 -7.59 -12.76
CA VAL A 149 -18.25 -8.30 -11.49
C VAL A 149 -18.80 -9.72 -11.69
N SER A 150 -19.71 -9.94 -12.65
CA SER A 150 -20.60 -11.13 -12.62
C SER A 150 -20.72 -11.95 -13.90
N LYS A 151 -20.46 -11.37 -15.08
CA LYS A 151 -20.40 -12.11 -16.35
C LYS A 151 -19.09 -11.76 -17.03
N VAL A 152 -18.34 -12.79 -17.41
CA VAL A 152 -17.17 -12.59 -18.26
C VAL A 152 -17.71 -12.14 -19.62
N GLU A 153 -17.56 -10.85 -19.91
CA GLU A 153 -18.00 -10.28 -21.19
C GLU A 153 -17.06 -10.76 -22.30
N LEU A 154 -17.55 -10.90 -23.53
CA LEU A 154 -16.78 -11.45 -24.68
C LEU A 154 -15.45 -10.70 -24.91
N GLU A 155 -15.38 -9.42 -24.55
CA GLU A 155 -14.19 -8.59 -24.68
C GLU A 155 -13.16 -8.80 -23.54
N GLU A 156 -13.55 -9.29 -22.36
CA GLU A 156 -12.61 -9.62 -21.28
C GLU A 156 -11.76 -10.85 -21.62
N TRP A 157 -12.31 -11.77 -22.43
CA TRP A 157 -11.59 -12.90 -23.02
C TRP A 157 -10.44 -12.47 -23.94
N LYS A 158 -10.32 -11.19 -24.26
CA LYS A 158 -9.17 -10.64 -24.96
C LYS A 158 -8.15 -10.05 -23.99
N TYR A 159 -8.55 -9.04 -23.20
CA TYR A 159 -7.59 -8.20 -22.47
C TYR A 159 -6.95 -8.89 -21.27
N VAL A 160 -7.70 -9.74 -20.54
CA VAL A 160 -7.16 -10.41 -19.35
C VAL A 160 -6.12 -11.47 -19.76
N PRO A 161 -6.40 -12.39 -20.71
CA PRO A 161 -5.38 -13.31 -21.21
C PRO A 161 -4.18 -12.58 -21.84
N GLU A 162 -4.41 -11.56 -22.69
CA GLU A 162 -3.33 -10.78 -23.31
C GLU A 162 -2.39 -10.15 -22.28
N PHE A 163 -2.96 -9.60 -21.19
CA PHE A 163 -2.19 -9.03 -20.09
C PHE A 163 -1.36 -10.11 -19.38
N PHE A 164 -1.96 -11.24 -19.00
CA PHE A 164 -1.25 -12.27 -18.25
C PHE A 164 -0.19 -12.98 -19.09
N ASP A 165 -0.48 -13.30 -20.35
CA ASP A 165 0.49 -13.91 -21.27
C ASP A 165 1.72 -13.01 -21.42
N SER A 166 1.52 -11.71 -21.61
CA SER A 166 2.61 -10.73 -21.66
C SER A 166 3.32 -10.55 -20.31
N LEU A 167 2.58 -10.65 -19.21
CA LEU A 167 3.12 -10.44 -17.86
C LEU A 167 4.07 -11.57 -17.45
N VAL A 168 3.69 -12.82 -17.70
CA VAL A 168 4.51 -13.98 -17.31
C VAL A 168 5.81 -14.08 -18.11
N GLU A 169 5.88 -13.47 -19.29
CA GLU A 169 7.13 -13.28 -20.04
C GLU A 169 8.07 -12.28 -19.37
N ILE A 170 7.55 -11.30 -18.62
CA ILE A 170 8.33 -10.27 -17.93
C ILE A 170 8.75 -10.74 -16.54
N ILE A 171 7.83 -11.38 -15.80
CA ILE A 171 8.06 -11.94 -14.47
C ILE A 171 7.33 -13.30 -14.35
N PRO A 172 8.06 -14.43 -14.25
CA PRO A 172 7.43 -15.76 -14.23
C PRO A 172 6.58 -16.04 -12.98
N ASP A 173 7.00 -15.53 -11.82
CA ASP A 173 6.33 -15.77 -10.53
C ASP A 173 5.29 -14.69 -10.28
N VAL A 174 4.03 -15.03 -10.54
CA VAL A 174 2.86 -14.15 -10.34
C VAL A 174 1.81 -14.84 -9.49
N GLU A 175 1.36 -14.14 -8.45
CA GLU A 175 0.24 -14.57 -7.61
C GLU A 175 -0.89 -13.54 -7.63
N VAL A 176 -2.14 -13.99 -7.59
CA VAL A 176 -3.32 -13.14 -7.49
C VAL A 176 -4.04 -13.42 -6.19
N VAL A 177 -4.42 -12.38 -5.45
CA VAL A 177 -5.38 -12.46 -4.34
C VAL A 177 -6.69 -11.87 -4.85
N PRO A 178 -7.71 -12.68 -5.18
CA PRO A 178 -8.91 -12.19 -5.88
C PRO A 178 -9.65 -11.09 -5.12
N GLY A 179 -10.05 -10.05 -5.84
CA GLY A 179 -10.99 -9.02 -5.40
C GLY A 179 -12.44 -9.37 -5.70
N ASN A 180 -13.37 -8.44 -5.46
CA ASN A 180 -14.78 -8.66 -5.73
C ASN A 180 -15.13 -8.67 -7.22
N HIS A 181 -14.26 -8.15 -8.09
CA HIS A 181 -14.43 -8.21 -9.55
C HIS A 181 -13.82 -9.47 -10.19
N ASP A 182 -13.04 -10.26 -9.46
CA ASP A 182 -12.25 -11.36 -10.00
C ASP A 182 -12.99 -12.71 -10.02
N GLY A 183 -14.33 -12.68 -10.02
CA GLY A 183 -15.13 -13.89 -10.20
C GLY A 183 -14.80 -14.58 -11.53
N ASN A 184 -14.55 -15.90 -11.49
CA ASN A 184 -14.13 -16.71 -12.65
C ASN A 184 -12.87 -16.17 -13.35
N LEU A 185 -11.86 -15.74 -12.58
CA LEU A 185 -10.57 -15.32 -13.14
C LEU A 185 -9.73 -16.50 -13.66
N GLU A 186 -9.81 -17.67 -13.01
CA GLU A 186 -8.98 -18.86 -13.31
C GLU A 186 -8.98 -19.29 -14.79
N PRO A 187 -10.11 -19.31 -15.53
CA PRO A 187 -10.12 -19.64 -16.95
C PRO A 187 -9.45 -18.60 -17.86
N LEU A 188 -9.20 -17.38 -17.36
CA LEU A 188 -8.60 -16.26 -18.09
C LEU A 188 -7.11 -16.10 -17.79
N THR A 189 -6.57 -16.94 -16.91
CA THR A 189 -5.18 -16.88 -16.46
C THR A 189 -4.41 -18.13 -16.91
N PRO A 190 -3.14 -17.98 -17.33
CA PRO A 190 -2.25 -19.11 -17.53
C PRO A 190 -2.11 -19.95 -16.24
N THR A 191 -1.90 -21.25 -16.39
CA THR A 191 -1.73 -22.19 -15.26
C THR A 191 -0.50 -21.90 -14.38
N THR A 192 0.46 -21.11 -14.88
CA THR A 192 1.63 -20.64 -14.13
C THR A 192 1.29 -19.55 -13.13
N VAL A 193 0.19 -18.82 -13.32
CA VAL A 193 -0.29 -17.80 -12.38
C VAL A 193 -1.03 -18.49 -11.25
N LYS A 194 -0.56 -18.30 -10.02
CA LYS A 194 -1.23 -18.88 -8.86
C LYS A 194 -2.32 -17.96 -8.34
N ILE A 195 -3.55 -18.44 -8.37
CA ILE A 195 -4.71 -17.74 -7.79
C ILE A 195 -4.93 -18.22 -6.35
N ASN A 196 -4.85 -17.29 -5.40
CA ASN A 196 -5.09 -17.53 -3.99
C ASN A 196 -6.59 -17.42 -3.65
N LYS A 197 -6.93 -17.68 -2.38
CA LYS A 197 -8.28 -17.43 -1.88
C LYS A 197 -8.51 -15.92 -1.70
N SER A 198 -9.75 -15.47 -1.90
CA SER A 198 -10.14 -14.06 -1.77
C SER A 198 -10.01 -13.50 -0.34
N ASN A 199 -9.92 -14.36 0.67
CA ASN A 199 -9.68 -13.97 2.05
C ASN A 199 -8.19 -13.72 2.37
N GLY A 200 -7.32 -13.73 1.36
CA GLY A 200 -5.95 -13.25 1.46
C GLY A 200 -4.88 -14.33 1.54
N MET A 201 -3.63 -13.89 1.67
CA MET A 201 -2.45 -14.71 1.85
C MET A 201 -1.52 -14.10 2.90
N VAL A 202 -0.62 -14.93 3.44
CA VAL A 202 0.41 -14.51 4.40
C VAL A 202 1.78 -14.68 3.76
N LEU A 203 2.60 -13.65 3.87
CA LEU A 203 4.03 -13.69 3.56
C LEU A 203 4.81 -13.59 4.86
N TRP A 204 5.78 -14.49 5.00
CA TRP A 204 6.81 -14.41 6.05
C TRP A 204 6.30 -14.39 7.49
N ASP A 205 5.07 -14.87 7.74
CA ASP A 205 4.35 -14.81 9.02
C ASP A 205 4.23 -13.38 9.60
N SER A 206 4.40 -12.36 8.76
CA SER A 206 4.50 -10.96 9.19
C SER A 206 3.66 -10.01 8.34
N VAL A 207 3.44 -10.33 7.05
CA VAL A 207 2.68 -9.49 6.12
C VAL A 207 1.45 -10.24 5.63
N GLY A 208 0.27 -9.76 5.97
CA GLY A 208 -1.00 -10.25 5.44
C GLY A 208 -1.44 -9.41 4.24
N LEU A 209 -1.68 -10.05 3.10
CA LEU A 209 -2.18 -9.41 1.89
C LEU A 209 -3.62 -9.88 1.63
N PHE A 210 -4.57 -8.95 1.56
CA PHE A 210 -5.97 -9.25 1.22
C PHE A 210 -6.59 -8.09 0.46
N HIS A 211 -7.54 -8.31 -0.44
CA HIS A 211 -8.04 -7.22 -1.28
C HIS A 211 -8.78 -6.13 -0.48
N GLY A 212 -9.63 -6.52 0.49
CA GLY A 212 -10.35 -5.56 1.33
C GLY A 212 -11.87 -5.66 1.29
N HIS A 213 -12.43 -6.24 0.22
CA HIS A 213 -13.88 -6.45 0.05
C HIS A 213 -14.48 -7.50 1.01
N ALA A 214 -13.65 -8.35 1.61
CA ALA A 214 -14.05 -9.44 2.50
C ALA A 214 -13.18 -9.48 3.77
N TRP A 215 -13.67 -10.16 4.81
CA TRP A 215 -12.88 -10.42 6.02
C TRP A 215 -11.67 -11.30 5.68
N PRO A 216 -10.47 -10.98 6.21
CA PRO A 216 -9.27 -11.77 5.98
C PRO A 216 -9.36 -13.15 6.64
N ALA A 217 -8.53 -14.09 6.17
CA ALA A 217 -8.38 -15.39 6.80
C ALA A 217 -7.75 -15.26 8.20
N PRO A 218 -8.06 -16.16 9.15
CA PRO A 218 -7.52 -16.09 10.51
C PRO A 218 -5.99 -15.94 10.62
N PRO A 219 -5.14 -16.57 9.77
CA PRO A 219 -3.69 -16.37 9.84
C PRO A 219 -3.22 -14.92 9.70
N LEU A 220 -3.97 -14.07 8.98
CA LEU A 220 -3.62 -12.66 8.79
C LEU A 220 -3.74 -11.87 10.10
N LEU A 221 -4.54 -12.34 11.06
CA LEU A 221 -4.73 -11.66 12.35
C LEU A 221 -3.47 -11.62 13.23
N GLY A 222 -2.48 -12.48 12.95
CA GLY A 222 -1.19 -12.47 13.63
C GLY A 222 -0.10 -11.70 12.88
N CYS A 223 -0.41 -11.15 11.71
CA CYS A 223 0.55 -10.38 10.92
C CYS A 223 0.76 -8.99 11.53
N ARG A 224 2.00 -8.50 11.45
CA ARG A 224 2.36 -7.15 11.89
C ARG A 224 1.97 -6.09 10.85
N PHE A 225 1.97 -6.45 9.57
CA PHE A 225 1.53 -5.60 8.48
C PHE A 225 0.30 -6.22 7.82
N LEU A 226 -0.70 -5.38 7.55
CA LEU A 226 -1.85 -5.73 6.74
C LEU A 226 -1.87 -4.81 5.52
N VAL A 227 -1.92 -5.37 4.33
CA VAL A 227 -1.98 -4.60 3.08
C VAL A 227 -3.28 -4.91 2.37
N MET A 228 -4.01 -3.86 1.97
CA MET A 228 -5.27 -3.97 1.25
C MET A 228 -5.40 -2.97 0.10
N GLY A 229 -6.18 -3.32 -0.93
CA GLY A 229 -6.59 -2.44 -2.02
C GLY A 229 -8.03 -1.98 -1.82
N HIS A 230 -8.86 -2.15 -2.84
CA HIS A 230 -10.34 -2.02 -2.84
C HIS A 230 -10.87 -0.58 -2.66
N LEU A 231 -10.34 0.17 -1.70
CA LEU A 231 -10.81 1.52 -1.39
C LEU A 231 -10.41 2.54 -2.47
N HIS A 232 -9.28 2.31 -3.15
CA HIS A 232 -8.67 3.24 -4.12
C HIS A 232 -8.58 4.67 -3.55
N PRO A 233 -7.88 4.87 -2.42
CA PRO A 233 -7.83 6.16 -1.74
C PRO A 233 -7.34 7.28 -2.67
N VAL A 234 -8.12 8.35 -2.74
CA VAL A 234 -7.74 9.61 -3.40
C VAL A 234 -7.95 10.79 -2.45
N VAL A 235 -7.19 11.86 -2.65
CA VAL A 235 -7.37 13.16 -2.01
C VAL A 235 -7.80 14.16 -3.07
N VAL A 236 -8.87 14.91 -2.78
CA VAL A 236 -9.37 15.98 -3.64
C VAL A 236 -8.96 17.32 -3.05
N PHE A 237 -8.07 18.03 -3.74
CA PHE A 237 -7.75 19.42 -3.43
C PHE A 237 -8.73 20.33 -4.15
N LYS A 238 -9.29 21.28 -3.42
CA LYS A 238 -10.24 22.27 -3.94
C LYS A 238 -9.70 23.66 -3.65
N ASP A 239 -9.73 24.54 -4.65
CA ASP A 239 -9.40 25.95 -4.44
C ASP A 239 -10.66 26.80 -4.14
N PRO A 240 -10.50 28.06 -3.71
CA PRO A 240 -11.64 28.94 -3.43
C PRO A 240 -12.53 29.24 -4.64
N LEU A 241 -12.02 29.10 -5.87
CA LEU A 241 -12.78 29.29 -7.10
C LEU A 241 -13.57 28.04 -7.51
N GLY A 242 -13.36 26.92 -6.82
CA GLY A 242 -14.05 25.65 -7.05
C GLY A 242 -13.32 24.69 -7.99
N PHE A 243 -12.10 25.00 -8.43
CA PHE A 243 -11.28 24.06 -9.20
C PHE A 243 -10.88 22.89 -8.32
N ARG A 244 -10.89 21.68 -8.91
CA ARG A 244 -10.61 20.43 -8.21
C ARG A 244 -9.45 19.71 -8.85
N ILE A 245 -8.50 19.28 -8.03
CA ILE A 245 -7.42 18.38 -8.42
C ILE A 245 -7.55 17.12 -7.57
N THR A 246 -7.73 15.97 -8.22
CA THR A 246 -7.74 14.67 -7.56
C THR A 246 -6.36 14.02 -7.68
N ARG A 247 -5.84 13.49 -6.58
CA ARG A 247 -4.59 12.71 -6.54
C ARG A 247 -4.83 11.38 -5.85
N GLN A 248 -4.31 10.30 -6.40
CA GLN A 248 -4.22 9.04 -5.67
C GLN A 248 -3.29 9.20 -4.46
N ALA A 249 -3.62 8.51 -3.39
CA ALA A 249 -2.88 8.60 -2.13
C ALA A 249 -2.71 7.22 -1.51
N TRP A 250 -1.66 7.06 -0.73
CA TRP A 250 -1.53 5.96 0.23
C TRP A 250 -2.27 6.35 1.51
N VAL A 251 -2.84 5.37 2.20
CA VAL A 251 -3.30 5.55 3.58
C VAL A 251 -2.66 4.50 4.46
N ARG A 252 -2.09 4.93 5.59
CA ARG A 252 -1.58 4.06 6.63
C ARG A 252 -2.36 4.29 7.91
N ALA A 253 -2.81 3.22 8.56
CA ALA A 253 -3.56 3.29 9.81
C ALA A 253 -3.17 2.14 10.74
N LYS A 254 -3.48 2.26 12.03
CA LYS A 254 -3.33 1.16 12.97
C LYS A 254 -4.59 0.32 13.01
N SER A 255 -4.43 -1.00 13.13
CA SER A 255 -5.56 -1.90 13.40
C SER A 255 -5.68 -2.22 14.89
N ASP A 256 -6.90 -2.50 15.31
CA ASP A 256 -7.24 -3.12 16.58
C ASP A 256 -7.44 -4.62 16.32
N GLY A 257 -6.45 -5.42 16.75
CA GLY A 257 -6.43 -6.86 16.54
C GLY A 257 -7.64 -7.56 17.16
N LYS A 258 -8.14 -7.08 18.31
CA LYS A 258 -9.31 -7.65 18.97
C LYS A 258 -10.56 -7.44 18.13
N LYS A 259 -10.79 -6.24 17.61
CA LYS A 259 -11.93 -5.97 16.70
C LYS A 259 -11.83 -6.77 15.41
N LEU A 260 -10.63 -6.92 14.84
CA LEU A 260 -10.43 -7.80 13.68
C LEU A 260 -10.81 -9.25 14.02
N ALA A 261 -10.37 -9.76 15.17
CA ALA A 261 -10.71 -11.10 15.64
C ALA A 261 -12.23 -11.28 15.84
N GLU A 262 -12.92 -10.30 16.43
CA GLU A 262 -14.37 -10.32 16.56
C GLU A 262 -15.07 -10.43 15.20
N GLY A 263 -14.64 -9.62 14.22
CA GLY A 263 -15.21 -9.62 12.88
C GLY A 263 -15.03 -10.95 12.16
N VAL A 264 -13.84 -11.53 12.22
CA VAL A 264 -13.52 -12.84 11.63
C VAL A 264 -14.33 -13.95 12.30
N LEU A 265 -14.42 -13.98 13.64
CA LEU A 265 -15.21 -14.99 14.36
C LEU A 265 -16.70 -14.91 14.04
N ARG A 266 -17.27 -13.69 13.96
CA ARG A 266 -18.69 -13.50 13.59
C ARG A 266 -18.99 -13.99 12.17
N ARG A 267 -18.07 -13.75 11.22
CA ARG A 267 -18.20 -14.22 9.84
C ARG A 267 -18.13 -15.75 9.71
N ASP A 268 -17.42 -16.41 10.61
CA ASP A 268 -17.33 -17.87 10.69
C ASP A 268 -18.48 -18.51 11.51
N ASP A 269 -19.57 -17.76 11.75
CA ASP A 269 -20.72 -18.14 12.60
C ASP A 269 -20.31 -18.67 13.99
N ALA A 270 -19.13 -18.26 14.48
CA ALA A 270 -18.61 -18.71 15.75
C ALA A 270 -19.25 -17.89 16.88
N LYS A 271 -20.09 -18.53 17.68
CA LYS A 271 -20.55 -17.96 18.96
C LYS A 271 -19.37 -17.97 19.93
N PHE A 272 -18.91 -16.80 20.34
CA PHE A 272 -17.91 -16.66 21.40
C PHE A 272 -18.44 -15.77 22.52
N GLN A 273 -18.05 -16.09 23.75
CA GLN A 273 -18.27 -15.26 24.93
C GLN A 273 -16.90 -14.94 25.54
N GLY A 274 -16.58 -13.67 25.77
CA GLY A 274 -15.29 -13.25 26.32
C GLY A 274 -14.34 -12.65 25.28
N ASP A 275 -13.04 -12.84 25.45
CA ASP A 275 -12.00 -12.20 24.63
C ASP A 275 -11.83 -12.90 23.26
N ALA A 276 -12.11 -12.17 22.19
CA ALA A 276 -12.03 -12.67 20.81
C ALA A 276 -10.63 -13.14 20.41
N ALA A 277 -9.57 -12.51 20.91
CA ALA A 277 -8.20 -12.90 20.59
C ALA A 277 -7.84 -14.26 21.21
N GLN A 278 -8.34 -14.56 22.41
CA GLN A 278 -8.16 -15.87 23.03
C GLN A 278 -8.91 -16.96 22.25
N GLU A 279 -10.13 -16.69 21.79
CA GLU A 279 -10.90 -17.66 21.01
C GLU A 279 -10.26 -17.91 19.63
N VAL A 280 -9.74 -16.87 18.96
CA VAL A 280 -8.95 -17.05 17.73
C VAL A 280 -7.72 -17.91 17.97
N LYS A 281 -6.98 -17.67 19.06
CA LYS A 281 -5.81 -18.50 19.42
C LYS A 281 -6.19 -19.95 19.67
N LYS A 282 -7.29 -20.21 20.36
CA LYS A 282 -7.80 -21.55 20.65
C LYS A 282 -8.28 -22.28 19.39
N LYS A 283 -9.04 -21.60 18.52
CA LYS A 283 -9.67 -22.20 17.34
C LYS A 283 -8.71 -22.35 16.16
N PHE A 284 -7.83 -21.37 15.96
CA PHE A 284 -6.98 -21.27 14.77
C PHE A 284 -5.48 -21.33 15.06
N GLY A 285 -5.05 -21.33 16.33
CA GLY A 285 -3.64 -21.33 16.69
C GLY A 285 -2.93 -19.99 16.45
N VAL A 286 -3.67 -18.93 16.13
CA VAL A 286 -3.11 -17.61 15.78
C VAL A 286 -3.07 -16.70 16.99
N SER A 287 -1.91 -16.14 17.30
CA SER A 287 -1.81 -15.06 18.28
C SER A 287 -2.12 -13.73 17.59
N VAL A 288 -3.25 -13.14 17.96
CA VAL A 288 -3.74 -11.89 17.36
C VAL A 288 -2.80 -10.73 17.72
N ALA A 289 -2.52 -9.87 16.75
CA ALA A 289 -1.69 -8.68 16.89
C ALA A 289 -2.42 -7.44 16.38
N ASP A 290 -2.06 -6.28 16.92
CA ASP A 290 -2.30 -5.00 16.26
C ASP A 290 -1.31 -4.86 15.10
N ALA A 291 -1.76 -4.28 13.99
CA ALA A 291 -0.99 -4.20 12.76
C ALA A 291 -0.91 -2.78 12.22
N ASP A 292 0.14 -2.50 11.46
CA ASP A 292 0.18 -1.40 10.50
C ASP A 292 -0.60 -1.81 9.26
N CYS A 293 -1.75 -1.18 9.07
CA CYS A 293 -2.61 -1.37 7.91
C CYS A 293 -2.25 -0.35 6.82
N ILE A 294 -1.93 -0.84 5.63
CA ILE A 294 -1.59 -0.05 4.44
C ILE A 294 -2.69 -0.26 3.42
N ILE A 295 -3.34 0.83 3.04
CA ILE A 295 -4.38 0.86 2.01
C ILE A 295 -3.74 1.40 0.74
N MET A 296 -3.63 0.54 -0.25
CA MET A 296 -2.99 0.80 -1.52
C MET A 296 -3.88 1.67 -2.41
N PRO A 297 -3.30 2.65 -3.12
CA PRO A 297 -3.96 3.28 -4.26
C PRO A 297 -4.17 2.25 -5.38
N SER A 298 -5.09 2.54 -6.31
CA SER A 298 -5.22 1.73 -7.51
C SER A 298 -3.99 1.86 -8.43
N PHE A 299 -3.58 0.76 -9.06
CA PHE A 299 -2.44 0.78 -9.97
C PHE A 299 -2.78 1.48 -11.29
N ASN A 300 -4.04 1.33 -11.73
CA ASN A 300 -4.61 2.01 -12.88
C ASN A 300 -5.13 3.41 -12.48
N ASP A 301 -4.36 4.43 -12.86
CA ASP A 301 -4.60 5.86 -12.62
C ASP A 301 -5.75 6.47 -13.45
N TYR A 302 -6.35 5.70 -14.36
CA TYR A 302 -7.58 6.12 -15.08
C TYR A 302 -8.85 5.74 -14.34
N LEU A 303 -8.73 4.98 -13.25
CA LEU A 303 -9.84 4.71 -12.37
C LEU A 303 -10.11 5.91 -11.48
N GLY A 304 -11.39 6.14 -11.19
CA GLY A 304 -11.76 6.94 -10.04
C GLY A 304 -11.27 6.30 -8.75
N GLY A 305 -11.41 7.01 -7.65
CA GLY A 305 -11.13 6.45 -6.33
C GLY A 305 -12.02 7.08 -5.27
N GLN A 306 -11.98 6.54 -4.06
CA GLN A 306 -12.80 7.06 -2.97
C GLN A 306 -12.10 8.27 -2.33
N PRO A 307 -12.72 9.47 -2.39
CA PRO A 307 -12.13 10.65 -1.78
C PRO A 307 -12.15 10.54 -0.26
N ILE A 308 -10.98 10.32 0.34
CA ILE A 308 -10.84 10.09 1.78
C ILE A 308 -11.06 11.37 2.60
N ASN A 309 -10.94 12.52 1.94
CA ASN A 309 -11.09 13.85 2.52
C ASN A 309 -12.44 14.52 2.23
N LYS A 310 -13.46 13.77 1.77
CA LYS A 310 -14.84 14.30 1.67
C LYS A 310 -15.45 14.52 3.06
N ASN A 311 -16.16 15.63 3.22
CA ASN A 311 -16.85 15.95 4.47
C ASN A 311 -18.06 15.00 4.70
N TYR A 312 -18.51 14.92 5.95
CA TYR A 312 -19.64 14.07 6.34
C TYR A 312 -20.98 14.49 5.72
N GLN A 313 -21.14 15.76 5.36
CA GLN A 313 -22.38 16.31 4.79
C GLN A 313 -22.53 16.00 3.29
N GLU A 314 -21.42 15.79 2.58
CA GLU A 314 -21.37 15.56 1.12
C GLU A 314 -21.02 14.11 0.74
N GLY A 315 -20.53 13.28 1.66
CA GLY A 315 -19.80 12.06 1.26
C GLY A 315 -19.98 10.78 2.06
N TRP A 316 -20.53 10.79 3.27
CA TRP A 316 -20.72 9.56 4.05
C TRP A 316 -22.14 9.01 3.89
N THR A 317 -22.53 8.77 2.64
CA THR A 317 -23.75 8.01 2.35
C THR A 317 -23.57 6.57 2.83
N GLU A 318 -24.66 5.86 3.10
CA GLU A 318 -24.60 4.41 3.42
C GLU A 318 -23.85 3.63 2.32
N LEU A 319 -23.95 4.08 1.07
CA LEU A 319 -23.21 3.56 -0.07
C LEU A 319 -21.68 3.68 0.13
N PHE A 320 -21.18 4.81 0.63
CA PHE A 320 -19.75 5.00 0.88
C PHE A 320 -19.23 4.01 1.94
N LYS A 321 -20.00 3.81 3.02
CA LYS A 321 -19.68 2.78 4.03
C LYS A 321 -19.70 1.38 3.44
N GLU A 322 -20.53 1.15 2.43
CA GLU A 322 -20.60 -0.12 1.71
C GLU A 322 -19.32 -0.42 0.91
N TYR A 323 -18.74 0.60 0.27
CA TYR A 323 -17.49 0.49 -0.50
C TYR A 323 -16.21 0.38 0.35
N MET A 324 -16.25 0.68 1.65
CA MET A 324 -15.04 0.55 2.50
C MET A 324 -14.65 -0.91 2.81
N GLY A 325 -15.47 -1.88 2.43
CA GLY A 325 -15.32 -3.26 2.86
C GLY A 325 -15.63 -3.46 4.36
N PRO A 326 -15.64 -4.71 4.85
CA PRO A 326 -16.04 -5.02 6.22
C PRO A 326 -15.01 -4.58 7.28
N VAL A 327 -13.72 -4.64 6.95
CA VAL A 327 -12.64 -4.33 7.91
C VAL A 327 -12.68 -2.85 8.31
N LEU A 328 -12.69 -1.93 7.35
CA LEU A 328 -12.73 -0.49 7.63
C LEU A 328 -14.07 -0.08 8.27
N ARG A 329 -15.19 -0.62 7.77
CA ARG A 329 -16.54 -0.31 8.27
C ARG A 329 -16.76 -0.71 9.72
N SER A 330 -16.10 -1.78 10.16
CA SER A 330 -16.19 -2.26 11.55
C SER A 330 -15.46 -1.35 12.55
N GLY A 331 -14.62 -0.41 12.08
CA GLY A 331 -13.74 0.38 12.94
C GLY A 331 -12.61 -0.46 13.55
N ALA A 332 -12.29 -1.61 12.97
CA ALA A 332 -11.13 -2.43 13.33
C ALA A 332 -9.81 -1.84 12.79
N VAL A 333 -9.89 -0.88 11.87
CA VAL A 333 -8.77 -0.04 11.45
C VAL A 333 -9.12 1.40 11.79
N ASP A 334 -8.23 2.09 12.48
CA ASP A 334 -8.40 3.49 12.87
C ASP A 334 -8.14 4.41 11.66
N PHE A 335 -9.07 4.36 10.70
CA PHE A 335 -8.97 5.06 9.43
C PHE A 335 -8.98 6.58 9.59
N GLU A 336 -9.68 7.12 10.59
CA GLU A 336 -9.78 8.56 10.85
C GLU A 336 -8.45 9.16 11.31
N ASN A 337 -7.72 8.45 12.17
CA ASN A 337 -6.36 8.83 12.56
C ASN A 337 -5.29 8.35 11.57
N GLY A 338 -5.69 7.67 10.49
CA GLY A 338 -4.78 7.21 9.45
C GLY A 338 -4.06 8.37 8.76
N GLU A 339 -2.82 8.13 8.38
CA GLU A 339 -1.90 9.05 7.72
C GLU A 339 -2.01 8.91 6.21
N ALA A 340 -2.12 10.03 5.48
CA ALA A 340 -2.21 10.04 4.03
C ALA A 340 -0.93 10.57 3.39
N TYR A 341 -0.49 9.91 2.30
CA TYR A 341 0.73 10.27 1.57
C TYR A 341 0.50 10.28 0.06
N LEU A 342 1.15 11.22 -0.65
CA LEU A 342 1.27 11.17 -2.11
C LEU A 342 2.44 10.27 -2.53
N PHE A 343 2.53 9.96 -3.84
CA PHE A 343 3.54 9.03 -4.36
C PHE A 343 4.97 9.57 -4.31
N ASP A 344 5.13 10.89 -4.24
CA ASP A 344 6.41 11.57 -4.05
C ASP A 344 6.88 11.59 -2.57
N GLY A 345 6.11 10.94 -1.68
CA GLY A 345 6.38 10.90 -0.25
C GLY A 345 5.82 12.09 0.52
N THR A 346 5.10 13.02 -0.12
CA THR A 346 4.48 14.16 0.56
C THR A 346 3.47 13.66 1.61
N PHE A 347 3.75 13.93 2.87
CA PHE A 347 2.81 13.69 3.97
C PHE A 347 1.73 14.77 3.98
N LEU A 348 0.47 14.36 3.90
CA LEU A 348 -0.67 15.25 3.85
C LEU A 348 -1.30 15.51 5.22
N GLY A 349 -1.00 14.67 6.22
CA GLY A 349 -1.65 14.71 7.54
C GLY A 349 -2.58 13.52 7.77
N LYS A 350 -3.39 13.62 8.81
CA LYS A 350 -4.40 12.59 9.13
C LYS A 350 -5.64 12.75 8.25
N VAL A 351 -6.30 11.65 7.95
CA VAL A 351 -7.54 11.63 7.14
C VAL A 351 -8.60 12.58 7.71
N GLN A 352 -8.82 12.57 9.03
CA GLN A 352 -9.78 13.49 9.67
C GLN A 352 -9.43 14.97 9.51
N ASP A 353 -8.14 15.31 9.48
CA ASP A 353 -7.67 16.70 9.35
C ASP A 353 -7.83 17.18 7.90
N LEU A 354 -7.57 16.30 6.93
CA LEU A 354 -7.80 16.59 5.51
C LEU A 354 -9.26 16.89 5.19
N ARG A 355 -10.21 16.30 5.92
CA ARG A 355 -11.64 16.62 5.76
C ARG A 355 -12.02 18.02 6.21
N ARG A 356 -11.24 18.61 7.13
CA ARG A 356 -11.44 19.99 7.57
C ARG A 356 -11.00 20.99 6.50
N LEU A 357 -10.04 20.63 5.66
CA LEU A 357 -9.58 21.45 4.52
C LEU A 357 -10.54 21.46 3.33
N ALA A 358 -11.47 20.50 3.25
CA ALA A 358 -12.47 20.43 2.19
C ALA A 358 -13.70 21.32 2.46
N GLN A 359 -13.70 22.06 3.56
CA GLN A 359 -14.67 23.13 3.89
C GLN A 359 -14.18 24.45 3.29
#